data_AF-A0A7X8MDG0-F1
#
_entry.id   AF-A0A7X8MDG0-F1
#
_cell.length_a   1.000
_cell.length_b   1.000
_cell.length_c   1.000
_cell.angle_alpha   90.00
_cell.angle_beta   90.00
_cell.angle_gamma   90.00
#
_symmetry.space_group_name_H-M   'P 1'
#
loop_
_entity.id
_entity.type
_entity.pdbx_description
1 polymer ?
#
loop_
_entity_poly.entity_id
_entity_poly.type
_entity_poly.pdbx_seq_one_letter_code
_entity_poly.pdbx_strand_id
1 'polypeptide(L)'
;MTFTKMVKIVLILACGSGWTGAHSQQVHVSAHMLNPSLRAFFLSDFNFTGSGTSGASIFSVTLTNSSGSTEPCDLTLTMLSENLGELAEGHTNTFTLRGPSSTTLSSQNLFSKTHEYRLEDYSIARAGDELKNRILTTGKLPSDIYYFRFTLRQLRTGYSSQAEISLRVDNPNTLDMLAPGSRAGSDDPVQVFTTLPMFRWDSNLAKFRLRIAEKLPELHKNASPEEIMNDRVRFDRTFQLNRDLSAGSAAGLEVIASTAYQYPATGAWPLERGKTYYWQITGLGPSSGGEIEMPGEIWCFTITQPTAGMSGFNSALMNQLSMLLGDQFASLMTGSGPLAGYQPTGVFRVNGHSYSLDQLLALLAALNRGEYVVTGTMCQ
;
A
#
# COMPACT_ATOMS: atom_id res chain seq x y z
N MET A 1 25.50 33.43 -18.76
CA MET A 1 24.65 32.73 -19.75
C MET A 1 23.91 31.64 -19.00
N THR A 2 22.65 31.91 -18.66
CA THR A 2 21.84 31.06 -17.79
C THR A 2 20.65 30.62 -18.63
N PHE A 3 20.59 29.34 -18.97
CA PHE A 3 19.55 28.78 -19.83
C PHE A 3 18.27 28.58 -19.02
N THR A 4 17.30 29.48 -19.23
CA THR A 4 15.92 29.33 -18.77
C THR A 4 15.24 28.22 -19.55
N LYS A 5 14.91 27.09 -18.91
CA LYS A 5 14.05 26.05 -19.51
C LYS A 5 12.63 26.60 -19.67
N MET A 6 12.25 26.94 -20.89
CA MET A 6 10.85 27.24 -21.23
C MET A 6 10.04 25.94 -21.30
N VAL A 7 8.93 25.89 -20.59
CA VAL A 7 7.90 24.86 -20.74
C VAL A 7 6.91 25.32 -21.80
N LYS A 8 6.79 24.58 -22.90
CA LYS A 8 5.73 24.76 -23.90
C LYS A 8 4.50 23.96 -23.46
N ILE A 9 3.44 24.67 -23.05
CA ILE A 9 2.11 24.09 -22.89
C ILE A 9 1.44 24.12 -24.27
N VAL A 10 1.12 22.95 -24.81
CA VAL A 10 0.34 22.82 -26.04
C VAL A 10 -1.13 22.75 -25.64
N LEU A 11 -1.88 23.83 -25.88
CA LEU A 11 -3.33 23.82 -25.84
C LEU A 11 -3.85 23.31 -27.19
N ILE A 12 -4.49 22.14 -27.22
CA ILE A 12 -5.24 21.69 -28.39
C ILE A 12 -6.61 22.38 -28.33
N LEU A 13 -6.75 23.50 -29.01
CA LEU A 13 -8.04 24.13 -29.27
C LEU A 13 -8.60 23.55 -30.58
N ALA A 14 -9.71 22.84 -30.48
CA ALA A 14 -10.49 22.46 -31.66
C ALA A 14 -11.13 23.72 -32.25
N CYS A 15 -10.65 24.16 -33.42
CA CYS A 15 -11.33 25.16 -34.24
C CYS A 15 -12.58 24.52 -34.86
N GLY A 16 -13.73 24.68 -34.22
CA GLY A 16 -15.03 24.53 -34.87
C GLY A 16 -15.31 25.77 -35.72
N SER A 17 -15.23 25.62 -37.04
CA SER A 17 -15.71 26.61 -38.01
C SER A 17 -17.17 26.97 -37.74
N GLY A 18 -17.44 28.28 -37.70
CA GLY A 18 -18.73 28.84 -37.28
C GLY A 18 -19.92 28.34 -38.08
N TRP A 19 -20.89 27.80 -37.33
CA TRP A 19 -22.30 27.96 -37.59
C TRP A 19 -22.88 28.64 -36.36
N THR A 20 -23.28 29.90 -36.48
CA THR A 20 -24.07 30.61 -35.47
C THR A 20 -25.48 30.02 -35.48
N GLY A 21 -25.65 28.88 -34.82
CA GLY A 21 -26.93 28.39 -34.33
C GLY A 21 -27.08 28.80 -32.86
N ALA A 22 -28.24 29.34 -32.50
CA ALA A 22 -28.57 29.78 -31.15
C ALA A 22 -28.10 28.81 -30.06
N HIS A 23 -27.54 29.35 -28.96
CA HIS A 23 -27.23 28.59 -27.74
C HIS A 23 -28.43 27.72 -27.37
N SER A 24 -28.31 26.41 -27.57
CA SER A 24 -29.32 25.46 -27.13
C SER A 24 -29.27 25.44 -25.60
N GLN A 25 -30.32 25.98 -24.99
CA GLN A 25 -30.59 25.85 -23.57
C GLN A 25 -30.79 24.36 -23.26
N GLN A 26 -29.86 23.75 -22.52
CA GLN A 26 -29.83 22.30 -22.31
C GLN A 26 -29.57 21.95 -20.85
N VAL A 27 -29.94 20.72 -20.51
CA VAL A 27 -29.59 20.08 -19.23
C VAL A 27 -28.24 19.38 -19.38
N HIS A 28 -27.44 19.36 -18.32
CA HIS A 28 -26.11 18.75 -18.33
C HIS A 28 -25.89 17.95 -17.05
N VAL A 29 -25.12 16.87 -17.16
CA VAL A 29 -24.66 16.07 -16.02
C VAL A 29 -23.15 16.01 -16.00
N SER A 30 -22.57 16.21 -14.81
CA SER A 30 -21.17 15.93 -14.51
C SER A 30 -21.09 15.05 -13.26
N ALA A 31 -20.00 14.31 -13.10
CA ALA A 31 -19.80 13.42 -11.96
C ALA A 31 -18.34 13.38 -11.52
N HIS A 32 -18.10 13.15 -10.24
CA HIS A 32 -16.77 13.07 -9.65
C HIS A 32 -16.70 11.98 -8.56
N MET A 33 -15.58 11.26 -8.51
CA MET A 33 -15.28 10.35 -7.40
C MET A 33 -14.93 11.17 -6.15
N LEU A 34 -15.57 10.89 -5.03
CA LEU A 34 -15.30 11.59 -3.77
C LEU A 34 -14.09 11.00 -3.04
N ASN A 35 -13.83 9.69 -3.23
CA ASN A 35 -12.71 8.99 -2.61
C ASN A 35 -12.04 8.01 -3.59
N PRO A 36 -11.24 8.48 -4.57
CA PRO A 36 -10.61 7.63 -5.59
C PRO A 36 -9.51 6.70 -5.01
N SER A 37 -9.07 6.95 -3.78
CA SER A 37 -8.04 6.16 -3.10
C SER A 37 -8.60 4.93 -2.39
N LEU A 38 -9.91 4.74 -2.28
CA LEU A 38 -10.51 3.60 -1.58
C LEU A 38 -10.05 2.26 -2.18
N ARG A 39 -9.77 1.28 -1.32
CA ARG A 39 -9.25 -0.05 -1.68
C ARG A 39 -10.14 -1.19 -1.23
N ALA A 40 -11.08 -0.94 -0.32
CA ALA A 40 -12.10 -1.92 0.05
C ALA A 40 -13.46 -1.25 0.11
N PHE A 41 -14.45 -1.97 -0.41
CA PHE A 41 -15.85 -1.58 -0.46
C PHE A 41 -16.71 -2.74 0.01
N PHE A 42 -17.81 -2.40 0.65
CA PHE A 42 -18.80 -3.34 1.17
C PHE A 42 -20.03 -3.38 0.24
N LEU A 43 -20.83 -4.43 0.37
CA LEU A 43 -22.02 -4.66 -0.47
C LEU A 43 -23.01 -3.48 -0.44
N SER A 44 -23.09 -2.79 0.70
CA SER A 44 -23.92 -1.59 0.90
C SER A 44 -23.48 -0.40 0.04
N ASP A 45 -22.19 -0.32 -0.34
CA ASP A 45 -21.64 0.88 -0.95
C ASP A 45 -22.16 1.10 -2.37
N PHE A 46 -22.49 0.00 -3.07
CA PHE A 46 -22.96 -0.02 -4.45
C PHE A 46 -24.45 -0.34 -4.59
N ASN A 47 -25.18 -0.48 -3.47
CA ASN A 47 -26.60 -0.87 -3.46
C ASN A 47 -26.91 -2.18 -4.22
N PHE A 48 -25.98 -3.15 -4.25
CA PHE A 48 -26.19 -4.50 -4.80
C PHE A 48 -27.20 -5.36 -4.00
N THR A 49 -27.93 -4.76 -3.05
CA THR A 49 -29.07 -5.37 -2.36
C THR A 49 -30.40 -4.73 -2.79
N GLY A 50 -30.38 -3.73 -3.67
CA GLY A 50 -31.56 -3.01 -4.18
C GLY A 50 -32.38 -2.30 -3.09
N SER A 51 -31.87 -2.18 -1.87
CA SER A 51 -32.68 -1.83 -0.70
C SER A 51 -31.92 -1.17 0.44
N GLY A 52 -30.67 -0.74 0.23
CA GLY A 52 -29.81 -0.23 1.29
C GLY A 52 -29.47 1.26 1.16
N THR A 53 -29.46 1.98 2.28
CA THR A 53 -28.70 3.23 2.41
C THR A 53 -27.22 2.89 2.32
N SER A 54 -26.53 3.41 1.30
CA SER A 54 -25.07 3.31 1.21
C SER A 54 -24.43 3.98 2.42
N GLY A 55 -23.49 3.29 3.07
CA GLY A 55 -22.83 3.77 4.29
C GLY A 55 -21.83 4.91 4.04
N ALA A 56 -21.41 5.10 2.79
CA ALA A 56 -20.43 6.11 2.40
C ALA A 56 -20.79 6.80 1.08
N SER A 57 -20.51 8.10 0.98
CA SER A 57 -20.60 8.82 -0.30
C SER A 57 -19.39 8.48 -1.16
N ILE A 58 -19.58 7.66 -2.20
CA ILE A 58 -18.52 7.19 -3.10
C ILE A 58 -18.29 8.14 -4.28
N PHE A 59 -19.36 8.78 -4.76
CA PHE A 59 -19.31 9.76 -5.85
C PHE A 59 -20.32 10.88 -5.63
N SER A 60 -20.13 11.97 -6.35
CA SER A 60 -21.10 13.04 -6.54
C SER A 60 -21.47 13.18 -8.01
N VAL A 61 -22.72 13.59 -8.26
CA VAL A 61 -23.30 13.87 -9.58
C VAL A 61 -23.92 15.25 -9.52
N THR A 62 -23.56 16.14 -10.43
CA THR A 62 -24.14 17.47 -10.53
C THR A 62 -25.01 17.55 -11.77
N LEU A 63 -26.30 17.79 -11.54
CA LEU A 63 -27.29 18.04 -12.58
C LEU A 63 -27.45 19.54 -12.75
N THR A 64 -27.30 20.04 -13.96
CA THR A 64 -27.38 21.47 -14.27
C THR A 64 -28.46 21.69 -15.31
N ASN A 65 -29.37 22.63 -15.06
CA ASN A 65 -30.26 23.16 -16.07
C ASN A 65 -29.87 24.62 -16.34
N SER A 66 -29.24 24.86 -17.50
CA SER A 66 -28.81 26.20 -17.91
C SER A 66 -29.90 26.98 -18.67
N SER A 67 -31.06 26.37 -18.89
CA SER A 67 -32.23 27.04 -19.48
C SER A 67 -32.85 28.04 -18.50
N GLY A 68 -33.67 28.96 -19.00
CA GLY A 68 -34.53 29.81 -18.17
C GLY A 68 -35.86 29.14 -17.79
N SER A 69 -36.01 27.85 -18.13
CA SER A 69 -37.25 27.09 -18.14
C SER A 69 -37.12 25.90 -17.19
N THR A 70 -38.24 25.44 -16.63
CA THR A 70 -38.23 24.17 -15.89
C THR A 70 -38.26 23.02 -16.87
N GLU A 71 -37.35 22.05 -16.75
CA GLU A 71 -37.20 20.93 -17.69
C GLU A 71 -37.50 19.58 -17.01
N PRO A 72 -38.43 18.77 -17.55
CA PRO A 72 -38.67 17.41 -17.07
C PRO A 72 -37.56 16.49 -17.55
N CYS A 73 -36.97 15.74 -16.61
CA CYS A 73 -35.82 14.89 -16.85
C CYS A 73 -35.96 13.53 -16.16
N ASP A 74 -35.20 12.57 -16.64
CA ASP A 74 -34.85 11.36 -15.88
C ASP A 74 -33.33 11.16 -15.88
N LEU A 75 -32.84 10.42 -14.89
CA LEU A 75 -31.44 10.07 -14.74
C LEU A 75 -31.32 8.55 -14.69
N THR A 76 -30.44 8.01 -15.51
CA THR A 76 -30.05 6.59 -15.49
C THR A 76 -28.64 6.47 -14.94
N LEU A 77 -28.44 5.52 -14.01
CA LEU A 77 -27.13 5.07 -13.56
C LEU A 77 -26.91 3.63 -14.05
N THR A 78 -25.85 3.42 -14.82
CA THR A 78 -25.35 2.09 -15.19
C THR A 78 -24.00 1.88 -14.52
N MET A 79 -23.84 0.76 -13.81
CA MET A 79 -22.58 0.34 -13.23
C MET A 79 -21.97 -0.80 -14.03
N LEU A 80 -20.68 -0.68 -14.34
CA LEU A 80 -19.95 -1.66 -15.13
C LEU A 80 -18.65 -2.05 -14.43
N SER A 81 -18.20 -3.26 -14.71
CA SER A 81 -16.84 -3.74 -14.45
C SER A 81 -16.14 -3.92 -15.79
N GLU A 82 -14.86 -3.56 -15.86
CA GLU A 82 -14.04 -3.72 -17.08
C GLU A 82 -13.99 -5.19 -17.53
N ASN A 83 -13.92 -6.13 -16.58
CA ASN A 83 -13.79 -7.55 -16.88
C ASN A 83 -15.12 -8.34 -16.93
N LEU A 84 -16.14 -7.91 -16.19
CA LEU A 84 -17.43 -8.63 -16.08
C LEU A 84 -18.55 -7.98 -16.89
N GLY A 85 -18.37 -6.74 -17.36
CA GLY A 85 -19.38 -5.98 -18.08
C GLY A 85 -20.39 -5.32 -17.14
N GLU A 86 -21.64 -5.20 -17.57
CA GLU A 86 -22.71 -4.55 -16.80
C GLU A 86 -22.99 -5.28 -15.49
N LEU A 87 -23.01 -4.55 -14.38
CA LEU A 87 -23.22 -5.06 -13.04
C LEU A 87 -24.63 -4.77 -12.53
N ALA A 88 -25.11 -3.54 -12.77
CA ALA A 88 -26.44 -3.12 -12.37
C ALA A 88 -26.83 -1.83 -13.10
N GLU A 89 -28.14 -1.60 -13.18
CA GLU A 89 -28.74 -0.41 -13.78
C GLU A 89 -29.90 0.06 -12.91
N GLY A 90 -30.09 1.37 -12.78
CA GLY A 90 -31.27 1.95 -12.15
C GLY A 90 -31.63 3.29 -12.77
N HIS A 91 -32.91 3.66 -12.65
CA HIS A 91 -33.47 4.86 -13.27
C HIS A 91 -34.25 5.66 -12.24
N THR A 92 -34.11 6.98 -12.23
CA THR A 92 -35.01 7.79 -11.41
C THR A 92 -36.41 7.82 -12.02
N ASN A 93 -37.43 8.06 -11.18
CA ASN A 93 -38.68 8.62 -11.68
C ASN A 93 -38.41 9.95 -12.42
N THR A 94 -39.36 10.36 -13.26
CA THR A 94 -39.30 11.70 -13.86
C THR A 94 -39.32 12.77 -12.77
N PHE A 95 -38.36 13.69 -12.83
CA PHE A 95 -38.27 14.86 -11.96
C PHE A 95 -38.18 16.14 -12.80
N THR A 96 -38.26 17.30 -12.13
CA THR A 96 -38.18 18.60 -12.81
C THR A 96 -36.97 19.38 -12.33
N LEU A 97 -36.10 19.80 -13.25
CA LEU A 97 -34.99 20.71 -12.96
C LEU A 97 -35.43 22.14 -13.26
N ARG A 98 -35.45 23.01 -12.26
CA ARG A 98 -35.74 24.43 -12.46
C ARG A 98 -34.56 25.10 -13.19
N GLY A 99 -34.84 26.03 -14.08
CA GLY A 99 -33.82 26.76 -14.83
C GLY A 99 -33.80 28.25 -14.47
N PRO A 100 -32.64 28.90 -14.31
CA PRO A 100 -31.29 28.31 -14.24
C PRO A 100 -31.01 27.72 -12.85
N SER A 101 -30.53 26.49 -12.75
CA SER A 101 -30.10 25.91 -11.46
C SER A 101 -29.06 24.79 -11.62
N SER A 102 -28.43 24.44 -10.49
CA SER A 102 -27.58 23.26 -10.37
C SER A 102 -27.93 22.52 -9.08
N THR A 103 -27.99 21.20 -9.13
CA THR A 103 -28.31 20.32 -8.00
C THR A 103 -27.25 19.22 -7.94
N THR A 104 -26.60 19.09 -6.79
CA THR A 104 -25.58 18.05 -6.56
C THR A 104 -26.16 16.94 -5.71
N LEU A 105 -26.01 15.72 -6.19
CA LEU A 105 -26.47 14.47 -5.58
C LEU A 105 -25.25 13.62 -5.22
N SER A 106 -25.29 12.93 -4.10
CA SER A 106 -24.34 11.88 -3.76
C SER A 106 -24.90 10.50 -4.09
N SER A 107 -24.04 9.48 -4.10
CA SER A 107 -24.47 8.08 -4.15
C SER A 107 -25.53 7.75 -3.09
N GLN A 108 -25.45 8.34 -1.89
CA GLN A 108 -26.46 8.14 -0.84
C GLN A 108 -27.83 8.72 -1.21
N ASN A 109 -27.86 9.86 -1.91
CA ASN A 109 -29.12 10.44 -2.37
C ASN A 109 -29.78 9.55 -3.43
N LEU A 110 -28.99 9.02 -4.36
CA LEU A 110 -29.48 8.14 -5.43
C LEU A 110 -29.93 6.76 -4.92
N PHE A 111 -29.25 6.22 -3.90
CA PHE A 111 -29.58 4.91 -3.32
C PHE A 111 -30.58 4.97 -2.15
N SER A 112 -31.03 6.17 -1.76
CA SER A 112 -31.99 6.35 -0.68
C SER A 112 -33.39 5.87 -1.08
N LYS A 113 -34.15 5.31 -0.13
CA LYS A 113 -35.56 4.95 -0.35
C LYS A 113 -36.52 6.14 -0.38
N THR A 114 -36.12 7.29 0.16
CA THR A 114 -37.02 8.42 0.43
C THR A 114 -36.65 9.69 -0.31
N HIS A 115 -35.48 9.73 -0.96
CA HIS A 115 -35.05 10.92 -1.70
C HIS A 115 -35.85 11.11 -2.99
N GLU A 116 -36.00 12.35 -3.44
CA GLU A 116 -36.78 12.68 -4.65
C GLU A 116 -36.09 12.23 -5.95
N TYR A 117 -34.74 12.21 -5.96
CA TYR A 117 -33.91 11.75 -7.07
C TYR A 117 -33.42 10.29 -6.90
N ARG A 118 -34.11 9.48 -6.11
CA ARG A 118 -33.71 8.08 -5.91
C ARG A 118 -33.83 7.27 -7.20
N LEU A 119 -33.00 6.24 -7.32
CA LEU A 119 -33.11 5.24 -8.36
C LEU A 119 -34.26 4.29 -8.01
N GLU A 120 -35.17 4.16 -8.96
CA GLU A 120 -36.23 3.17 -9.05
C GLU A 120 -35.82 2.07 -10.04
N ASP A 121 -36.58 0.97 -10.05
CA ASP A 121 -36.40 -0.16 -10.96
C ASP A 121 -34.95 -0.66 -11.05
N TYR A 122 -34.26 -0.60 -9.91
CA TYR A 122 -32.87 -0.98 -9.81
C TYR A 122 -32.71 -2.48 -10.03
N SER A 123 -32.07 -2.84 -11.13
CA SER A 123 -31.85 -4.22 -11.54
C SER A 123 -30.37 -4.59 -11.42
N ILE A 124 -30.11 -5.81 -10.94
CA ILE A 124 -28.76 -6.35 -10.82
C ILE A 124 -28.60 -7.36 -11.97
N ALA A 125 -27.60 -7.13 -12.81
CA ALA A 125 -27.26 -8.05 -13.88
C ALA A 125 -26.62 -9.32 -13.30
N ARG A 126 -26.57 -10.39 -14.09
CA ARG A 126 -25.94 -11.66 -13.68
C ARG A 126 -24.52 -11.48 -13.15
N ALA A 127 -23.71 -10.66 -13.84
CA ALA A 127 -22.35 -10.34 -13.42
C ALA A 127 -22.31 -9.58 -12.08
N GLY A 128 -23.31 -8.74 -11.79
CA GLY A 128 -23.48 -8.09 -10.49
C GLY A 128 -23.79 -9.09 -9.37
N ASP A 129 -24.59 -10.12 -9.63
CA ASP A 129 -24.85 -11.20 -8.66
C ASP A 129 -23.61 -12.05 -8.38
N GLU A 130 -22.82 -12.36 -9.40
CA GLU A 130 -21.54 -13.07 -9.25
C GLU A 130 -20.55 -12.22 -8.44
N LEU A 131 -20.46 -10.92 -8.71
CA LEU A 131 -19.66 -9.97 -7.96
C LEU A 131 -20.12 -9.87 -6.49
N LYS A 132 -21.43 -9.80 -6.24
CA LYS A 132 -22.02 -9.82 -4.90
C LYS A 132 -21.55 -11.04 -4.10
N ASN A 133 -21.62 -12.24 -4.68
CA ASN A 133 -21.20 -13.47 -4.00
C ASN A 133 -19.69 -13.48 -3.69
N ARG A 134 -18.87 -12.93 -4.59
CA ARG A 134 -17.43 -12.76 -4.35
C ARG A 134 -17.17 -11.82 -3.18
N ILE A 135 -17.82 -10.65 -3.15
CA ILE A 135 -17.70 -9.68 -2.04
C ILE A 135 -18.15 -10.31 -0.72
N LEU A 136 -19.25 -11.09 -0.71
CA LEU A 136 -19.73 -11.79 0.49
C LEU A 136 -18.72 -12.82 1.01
N THR A 137 -17.95 -13.45 0.12
CA THR A 137 -16.96 -14.46 0.48
C THR A 137 -15.64 -13.85 0.92
N THR A 138 -15.15 -12.83 0.22
CA THR A 138 -13.84 -12.21 0.46
C THR A 138 -13.89 -11.01 1.41
N GLY A 139 -15.09 -10.48 1.67
CA GLY A 139 -15.32 -9.24 2.40
C GLY A 139 -14.87 -7.97 1.65
N LYS A 140 -14.41 -8.10 0.39
CA LYS A 140 -13.79 -7.00 -0.38
C LYS A 140 -14.16 -7.05 -1.86
N LEU A 141 -14.20 -5.87 -2.49
CA LEU A 141 -14.35 -5.74 -3.94
C LEU A 141 -13.11 -6.30 -4.65
N PRO A 142 -13.26 -7.19 -5.65
CA PRO A 142 -12.14 -7.72 -6.42
C PRO A 142 -11.39 -6.65 -7.21
N SER A 143 -10.12 -6.93 -7.52
CA SER A 143 -9.32 -6.08 -8.39
C SER A 143 -9.98 -5.94 -9.76
N ASP A 144 -10.28 -4.70 -10.16
CA ASP A 144 -10.90 -4.35 -11.44
C ASP A 144 -10.93 -2.83 -11.62
N ILE A 145 -11.36 -2.36 -12.80
CA ILE A 145 -11.84 -0.99 -12.99
C ILE A 145 -13.37 -1.02 -13.07
N TYR A 146 -14.00 -0.28 -12.16
CA TYR A 146 -15.45 -0.13 -12.10
C TYR A 146 -15.86 1.22 -12.65
N TYR A 147 -16.85 1.24 -13.54
CA TYR A 147 -17.37 2.45 -14.17
C TYR A 147 -18.77 2.76 -13.66
N PHE A 148 -19.05 4.03 -13.42
CA PHE A 148 -20.39 4.54 -13.16
C PHE A 148 -20.73 5.52 -14.26
N ARG A 149 -21.70 5.15 -15.08
CA ARG A 149 -22.19 5.95 -16.20
C ARG A 149 -23.52 6.57 -15.83
N PHE A 150 -23.60 7.88 -15.97
CA PHE A 150 -24.79 8.68 -15.74
C PHE A 150 -25.32 9.19 -17.07
N THR A 151 -26.61 8.97 -17.35
CA THR A 151 -27.29 9.52 -18.50
C THR A 151 -28.47 10.36 -18.02
N LEU A 152 -28.38 11.68 -18.18
CA LEU A 152 -29.46 12.62 -17.90
C LEU A 152 -30.21 12.90 -19.20
N ARG A 153 -31.50 12.53 -19.27
CA ARG A 153 -32.34 12.75 -20.45
C ARG A 153 -33.35 13.85 -20.19
N GLN A 154 -33.42 14.81 -21.11
CA GLN A 154 -34.48 15.82 -21.19
C GLN A 154 -35.67 15.24 -21.95
N LEU A 155 -36.82 15.10 -21.29
CA LEU A 155 -37.95 14.38 -21.87
C LEU A 155 -38.66 15.12 -23.01
N ARG A 156 -38.63 16.46 -23.00
CA ARG A 156 -39.31 17.26 -24.04
C ARG A 156 -38.65 17.15 -25.41
N THR A 157 -37.33 17.08 -25.42
CA THR A 157 -36.50 17.18 -26.63
C THR A 157 -35.87 15.84 -26.99
N GLY A 158 -35.81 14.90 -26.04
CA GLY A 158 -35.03 13.68 -26.16
C GLY A 158 -33.52 13.89 -26.02
N TYR A 159 -33.07 15.11 -25.75
CA TYR A 159 -31.66 15.41 -25.56
C TYR A 159 -31.10 14.64 -24.35
N SER A 160 -29.90 14.08 -24.47
CA SER A 160 -29.23 13.36 -23.40
C SER A 160 -27.82 13.90 -23.16
N SER A 161 -27.49 14.18 -21.89
CA SER A 161 -26.14 14.43 -21.43
C SER A 161 -25.60 13.20 -20.71
N GLN A 162 -24.31 12.91 -20.86
CA GLN A 162 -23.67 11.78 -20.21
C GLN A 162 -22.45 12.21 -19.40
N ALA A 163 -22.21 11.51 -18.29
CA ALA A 163 -20.98 11.59 -17.51
C ALA A 163 -20.54 10.19 -17.10
N GLU A 164 -19.24 9.95 -17.05
CA GLU A 164 -18.68 8.67 -16.61
C GLU A 164 -17.54 8.92 -15.63
N ILE A 165 -17.51 8.13 -14.57
CA ILE A 165 -16.41 8.11 -13.59
C ILE A 165 -15.95 6.67 -13.39
N SER A 166 -14.67 6.50 -13.08
CA SER A 166 -14.06 5.20 -12.86
C SER A 166 -13.44 5.09 -11.48
N LEU A 167 -13.52 3.89 -10.91
CA LEU A 167 -12.87 3.49 -9.68
C LEU A 167 -11.95 2.31 -9.99
N ARG A 168 -10.64 2.50 -9.81
CA ARG A 168 -9.68 1.42 -9.89
C ARG A 168 -9.50 0.76 -8.53
N VAL A 169 -9.77 -0.53 -8.46
CA VAL A 169 -9.49 -1.37 -7.30
C VAL A 169 -8.28 -2.22 -7.63
N ASP A 170 -7.19 -1.97 -6.92
CA ASP A 170 -6.03 -2.85 -6.92
C ASP A 170 -6.04 -3.54 -5.55
N ASN A 171 -6.66 -4.72 -5.42
CA ASN A 171 -6.51 -5.54 -4.21
C ASN A 171 -5.05 -6.05 -4.22
N PRO A 172 -4.17 -5.49 -3.38
CA PRO A 172 -2.75 -5.76 -3.48
C PRO A 172 -2.50 -7.16 -2.92
N ASN A 173 -2.15 -8.10 -3.81
CA ASN A 173 -1.94 -9.50 -3.44
C ASN A 173 -0.53 -9.80 -2.92
N THR A 174 0.41 -8.85 -2.95
CA THR A 174 1.80 -9.10 -2.53
C THR A 174 2.07 -8.34 -1.23
N LEU A 175 2.05 -9.08 -0.13
CA LEU A 175 2.69 -8.68 1.10
C LEU A 175 3.58 -9.84 1.53
N ASP A 176 4.73 -9.93 0.86
CA ASP A 176 5.64 -11.06 1.00
C ASP A 176 6.80 -10.69 1.90
N MET A 177 7.02 -11.48 2.94
CA MET A 177 8.12 -11.25 3.87
C MET A 177 9.41 -11.82 3.25
N LEU A 178 10.51 -11.08 3.37
CA LEU A 178 11.78 -11.46 2.75
C LEU A 178 12.85 -11.81 3.79
N ALA A 179 12.97 -10.99 4.84
CA ALA A 179 13.97 -11.16 5.89
C ALA A 179 13.61 -10.28 7.10
N PRO A 180 14.12 -10.57 8.30
CA PRO A 180 14.89 -11.76 8.68
C PRO A 180 13.98 -12.96 9.00
N GLY A 181 14.53 -14.16 8.92
CA GLY A 181 13.86 -15.36 9.42
C GLY A 181 13.15 -16.18 8.36
N SER A 182 12.13 -16.91 8.79
CA SER A 182 11.21 -17.67 7.94
C SER A 182 9.81 -17.63 8.56
N ARG A 183 8.82 -18.15 7.83
CA ARG A 183 7.45 -18.31 8.31
C ARG A 183 7.43 -19.07 9.64
N ALA A 184 6.68 -18.54 10.61
CA ALA A 184 6.52 -19.16 11.92
C ALA A 184 5.60 -20.39 11.84
N GLY A 185 5.92 -21.43 12.62
CA GLY A 185 5.04 -22.58 12.86
C GLY A 185 5.28 -23.82 12.00
N SER A 186 6.18 -23.77 11.01
CA SER A 186 6.53 -24.96 10.20
C SER A 186 7.87 -25.61 10.59
N ASP A 187 8.82 -24.87 11.15
CA ASP A 187 10.20 -25.32 11.39
C ASP A 187 10.87 -24.63 12.60
N ASP A 188 12.07 -25.09 12.96
CA ASP A 188 12.94 -24.38 13.90
C ASP A 188 13.27 -22.96 13.39
N PRO A 189 13.27 -21.93 14.26
CA PRO A 189 13.56 -20.57 13.84
C PRO A 189 14.94 -20.45 13.19
N VAL A 190 14.97 -19.74 12.06
CA VAL A 190 16.22 -19.43 11.36
C VAL A 190 17.17 -18.65 12.29
N GLN A 191 18.44 -19.03 12.25
CA GLN A 191 19.50 -18.43 13.05
C GLN A 191 20.02 -17.15 12.37
N VAL A 192 19.96 -16.03 13.09
CA VAL A 192 20.46 -14.72 12.66
C VAL A 192 21.61 -14.30 13.58
N PHE A 193 22.68 -13.75 13.02
CA PHE A 193 23.95 -13.54 13.75
C PHE A 193 24.21 -12.09 14.17
N THR A 194 23.26 -11.18 13.92
CA THR A 194 23.36 -9.75 14.26
C THR A 194 22.18 -9.32 15.13
N THR A 195 22.44 -8.38 16.04
CA THR A 195 21.40 -7.68 16.80
C THR A 195 20.83 -6.47 16.06
N LEU A 196 21.34 -6.20 14.85
CA LEU A 196 20.96 -5.10 13.98
C LEU A 196 20.30 -5.62 12.67
N PRO A 197 19.20 -6.37 12.72
CA PRO A 197 18.60 -6.92 11.51
C PRO A 197 17.95 -5.85 10.64
N MET A 198 17.95 -6.11 9.33
CA MET A 198 17.16 -5.38 8.35
C MET A 198 15.88 -6.17 8.06
N PHE A 199 14.74 -5.63 8.48
CA PHE A 199 13.41 -6.15 8.14
C PHE A 199 13.07 -5.76 6.71
N ARG A 200 12.69 -6.71 5.86
CA ARG A 200 12.44 -6.51 4.43
C ARG A 200 11.17 -7.24 4.01
N TRP A 201 10.38 -6.57 3.19
CA TRP A 201 9.17 -7.12 2.59
C TRP A 201 9.03 -6.63 1.15
N ASP A 202 8.23 -7.32 0.36
CA ASP A 202 7.76 -6.85 -0.95
C ASP A 202 6.27 -6.51 -0.84
N SER A 203 5.92 -5.31 -1.29
CA SER A 203 4.53 -4.91 -1.43
C SER A 203 4.39 -3.67 -2.31
N ASN A 204 3.25 -3.58 -3.00
CA ASN A 204 2.80 -2.38 -3.72
C ASN A 204 1.98 -1.40 -2.84
N LEU A 205 1.81 -1.70 -1.55
CA LEU A 205 1.17 -0.80 -0.59
C LEU A 205 2.05 0.40 -0.22
N ALA A 206 1.42 1.44 0.32
CA ALA A 206 2.10 2.69 0.69
C ALA A 206 2.19 2.93 2.20
N LYS A 207 1.43 2.19 3.02
CA LYS A 207 1.41 2.35 4.47
C LYS A 207 1.48 0.99 5.14
N PHE A 208 2.32 0.86 6.15
CA PHE A 208 2.65 -0.41 6.78
C PHE A 208 2.78 -0.26 8.29
N ARG A 209 2.45 -1.29 9.04
CA ARG A 209 2.80 -1.41 10.46
C ARG A 209 3.76 -2.58 10.64
N LEU A 210 4.93 -2.34 11.22
CA LEU A 210 5.85 -3.40 11.66
C LEU A 210 5.63 -3.63 13.15
N ARG A 211 5.30 -4.87 13.49
CA ARG A 211 5.28 -5.33 14.87
C ARG A 211 6.36 -6.38 15.08
N ILE A 212 7.09 -6.26 16.18
CA ILE A 212 8.11 -7.22 16.64
C ILE A 212 7.78 -7.61 18.07
N ALA A 213 7.72 -8.91 18.36
CA ALA A 213 7.49 -9.48 19.67
C ALA A 213 8.60 -10.46 20.05
N GLU A 214 8.88 -10.58 21.36
CA GLU A 214 9.86 -11.52 21.90
C GLU A 214 9.16 -12.79 22.40
N LYS A 215 9.66 -13.97 22.01
CA LYS A 215 9.21 -15.23 22.61
C LYS A 215 9.89 -15.42 23.96
N LEU A 216 9.09 -15.56 25.01
CA LEU A 216 9.55 -15.90 26.35
C LEU A 216 9.51 -17.43 26.54
N PRO A 217 10.64 -18.14 26.72
CA PRO A 217 10.68 -19.60 26.68
C PRO A 217 9.70 -20.30 27.63
N GLU A 218 9.57 -19.80 28.87
CA GLU A 218 8.69 -20.39 29.88
C GLU A 218 7.22 -20.04 29.66
N LEU A 219 6.92 -18.81 29.25
CA LEU A 219 5.55 -18.32 29.11
C LEU A 219 4.92 -18.76 27.78
N HIS A 220 5.70 -18.82 26.71
CA HIS A 220 5.24 -19.07 25.34
C HIS A 220 5.59 -20.47 24.83
N LYS A 221 5.81 -21.42 25.74
CA LYS A 221 6.22 -22.79 25.37
C LYS A 221 5.27 -23.45 24.37
N ASN A 222 3.96 -23.21 24.54
CA ASN A 222 2.89 -23.76 23.68
C ASN A 222 2.06 -22.67 22.99
N ALA A 223 2.54 -21.42 23.01
CA ALA A 223 1.79 -20.31 22.44
C ALA A 223 1.85 -20.33 20.90
N SER A 224 0.73 -19.99 20.27
CA SER A 224 0.71 -19.76 18.82
C SER A 224 1.55 -18.54 18.43
N PRO A 225 2.06 -18.46 17.18
CA PRO A 225 2.71 -17.24 16.69
C PRO A 225 1.87 -15.98 16.91
N GLU A 226 0.55 -16.08 16.73
CA GLU A 226 -0.42 -15.02 16.94
C GLU A 226 -0.49 -14.57 18.42
N GLU A 227 -0.47 -15.52 19.36
CA GLU A 227 -0.43 -15.20 20.80
C GLU A 227 0.87 -14.48 21.19
N ILE A 228 2.02 -14.95 20.69
CA ILE A 228 3.32 -14.32 20.94
C ILE A 228 3.33 -12.87 20.42
N MET A 229 2.79 -12.65 19.22
CA MET A 229 2.67 -11.34 18.58
C MET A 229 1.78 -10.34 19.34
N ASN A 230 0.94 -10.79 20.27
CA ASN A 230 0.02 -9.94 21.05
C ASN A 230 0.45 -9.73 22.51
N ASP A 231 1.46 -10.45 23.00
CA ASP A 231 1.90 -10.36 24.40
C ASP A 231 3.14 -9.47 24.56
N ARG A 232 4.33 -9.99 24.25
CA ARG A 232 5.60 -9.31 24.54
C ARG A 232 6.08 -8.44 23.37
N VAL A 233 5.27 -7.46 23.00
CA VAL A 233 5.58 -6.51 21.92
C VAL A 233 6.79 -5.64 22.31
N ARG A 234 7.84 -5.69 21.49
CA ARG A 234 9.07 -4.90 21.62
C ARG A 234 9.07 -3.66 20.74
N PHE A 235 8.33 -3.72 19.65
CA PHE A 235 8.23 -2.66 18.69
C PHE A 235 6.90 -2.74 17.95
N ASP A 236 6.23 -1.60 17.81
CA ASP A 236 5.03 -1.45 17.01
C ASP A 236 5.00 -0.03 16.46
N ARG A 237 5.25 0.11 15.16
CA ARG A 237 5.29 1.40 14.47
C ARG A 237 4.65 1.32 13.10
N THR A 238 4.02 2.42 12.73
CA THR A 238 3.41 2.63 11.43
C THR A 238 4.29 3.53 10.59
N PHE A 239 4.53 3.11 9.35
CA PHE A 239 5.34 3.80 8.37
C PHE A 239 4.53 4.19 7.15
N GLN A 240 4.91 5.31 6.56
CA GLN A 240 4.49 5.72 5.23
C GLN A 240 5.68 5.55 4.26
N LEU A 241 5.47 4.80 3.18
CA LEU A 241 6.44 4.67 2.11
C LEU A 241 6.45 5.96 1.27
N ASN A 242 7.61 6.60 1.17
CA ASN A 242 7.86 7.72 0.27
C ASN A 242 9.21 7.54 -0.42
N ARG A 243 9.19 6.98 -1.63
CA ARG A 243 10.41 6.66 -2.39
C ARG A 243 11.19 7.90 -2.82
N ASP A 244 10.49 9.00 -3.04
CA ASP A 244 11.08 10.25 -3.53
C ASP A 244 11.46 11.19 -2.38
N LEU A 245 11.15 10.80 -1.13
CA LEU A 245 11.34 11.61 0.10
C LEU A 245 10.79 13.05 -0.03
N SER A 246 9.84 13.25 -0.94
CA SER A 246 9.41 14.57 -1.44
C SER A 246 8.27 15.20 -0.64
N ALA A 247 7.70 14.47 0.30
CA ALA A 247 6.60 14.89 1.15
C ALA A 247 7.01 14.74 2.62
N GLY A 248 6.86 15.82 3.38
CA GLY A 248 7.06 15.80 4.83
C GLY A 248 6.12 14.80 5.50
N SER A 249 6.57 14.21 6.61
CA SER A 249 5.74 13.32 7.43
C SER A 249 4.48 14.07 7.88
N ALA A 250 3.30 13.50 7.64
CA ALA A 250 2.14 13.87 8.45
C ALA A 250 2.49 13.62 9.93
N ALA A 251 2.09 14.52 10.82
CA ALA A 251 2.52 14.49 12.22
C ALA A 251 2.29 13.10 12.86
N GLY A 252 3.38 12.46 13.29
CA GLY A 252 3.36 11.14 13.96
C GLY A 252 3.58 9.92 13.07
N LEU A 253 3.73 10.06 11.74
CA LEU A 253 4.05 8.95 10.84
C LEU A 253 5.53 8.98 10.43
N GLU A 254 6.24 7.89 10.71
CA GLU A 254 7.63 7.73 10.26
C GLU A 254 7.65 7.42 8.76
N VAL A 255 8.56 8.06 8.02
CA VAL A 255 8.65 7.92 6.57
C VAL A 255 9.83 7.01 6.22
N ILE A 256 9.57 5.97 5.42
CA ILE A 256 10.59 5.07 4.90
C ILE A 256 10.73 5.23 3.38
N ALA A 257 11.97 5.15 2.88
CA ALA A 257 12.26 5.31 1.45
C ALA A 257 12.03 4.02 0.63
N SER A 258 11.95 2.87 1.31
CA SER A 258 11.81 1.56 0.68
C SER A 258 11.07 0.60 1.63
N THR A 259 10.71 -0.59 1.15
CA THR A 259 10.12 -1.68 1.96
C THR A 259 11.19 -2.42 2.77
N ALA A 260 12.04 -1.65 3.45
CA ALA A 260 13.10 -2.12 4.31
C ALA A 260 13.22 -1.22 5.54
N TYR A 261 13.49 -1.82 6.70
CA TYR A 261 13.62 -1.13 7.97
C TYR A 261 14.79 -1.67 8.78
N GLN A 262 15.76 -0.81 9.07
CA GLN A 262 16.91 -1.15 9.92
C GLN A 262 16.52 -1.02 11.38
N TYR A 263 16.65 -2.10 12.14
CA TYR A 263 16.36 -2.14 13.57
C TYR A 263 17.65 -2.24 14.40
N PRO A 264 17.68 -1.73 15.65
CA PRO A 264 16.70 -0.83 16.26
C PRO A 264 16.84 0.60 15.72
N ALA A 265 15.72 1.31 15.61
CA ALA A 265 15.75 2.76 15.49
C ALA A 265 16.03 3.42 16.84
N THR A 266 16.32 4.73 16.82
CA THR A 266 16.56 5.52 18.03
C THR A 266 15.40 5.36 19.01
N GLY A 267 15.71 4.94 20.25
CA GLY A 267 14.73 4.74 21.31
C GLY A 267 13.96 3.41 21.27
N ALA A 268 14.23 2.53 20.31
CA ALA A 268 13.74 1.16 20.33
C ALA A 268 14.62 0.26 21.23
N TRP A 269 14.01 -0.75 21.83
CA TRP A 269 14.73 -1.72 22.66
C TRP A 269 15.66 -2.57 21.78
N PRO A 270 16.95 -2.70 22.12
CA PRO A 270 17.86 -3.52 21.33
C PRO A 270 17.44 -5.00 21.36
N LEU A 271 17.65 -5.70 20.26
CA LEU A 271 17.52 -7.15 20.26
C LEU A 271 18.73 -7.81 20.94
N GLU A 272 18.52 -8.97 21.54
CA GLU A 272 19.50 -9.65 22.37
C GLU A 272 19.81 -11.04 21.83
N ARG A 273 21.06 -11.48 22.04
CA ARG A 273 21.50 -12.82 21.67
C ARG A 273 20.83 -13.87 22.57
N GLY A 274 20.63 -15.06 22.02
CA GLY A 274 19.92 -16.17 22.66
C GLY A 274 18.39 -16.03 22.65
N LYS A 275 17.85 -14.93 22.13
CA LYS A 275 16.40 -14.67 22.11
C LYS A 275 15.79 -14.94 20.74
N THR A 276 14.53 -15.35 20.76
CA THR A 276 13.73 -15.58 19.56
C THR A 276 12.70 -14.48 19.41
N TYR A 277 12.61 -13.93 18.20
CA TYR A 277 11.72 -12.82 17.89
C TYR A 277 10.74 -13.24 16.79
N TYR A 278 9.51 -12.78 16.94
CA TYR A 278 8.44 -12.91 15.97
C TYR A 278 8.15 -11.53 15.43
N TRP A 279 7.84 -11.44 14.15
CA TRP A 279 7.50 -10.16 13.53
C TRP A 279 6.50 -10.35 12.40
N GLN A 280 5.81 -9.27 12.09
CA GLN A 280 4.81 -9.23 11.03
C GLN A 280 4.73 -7.81 10.46
N ILE A 281 4.54 -7.73 9.15
CA ILE A 281 4.08 -6.50 8.51
C ILE A 281 2.57 -6.57 8.33
N THR A 282 1.87 -5.52 8.73
CA THR A 282 0.47 -5.30 8.37
C THR A 282 0.40 -4.19 7.34
N GLY A 283 -0.13 -4.49 6.16
CA GLY A 283 -0.48 -3.47 5.18
C GLY A 283 -1.67 -2.65 5.64
N LEU A 284 -1.61 -1.32 5.49
CA LEU A 284 -2.69 -0.42 5.87
C LEU A 284 -3.24 0.26 4.61
N GLY A 285 -4.53 0.08 4.35
CA GLY A 285 -5.20 0.59 3.16
C GLY A 285 -6.47 1.34 3.50
N PRO A 286 -6.86 2.39 2.74
CA PRO A 286 -8.14 3.06 2.94
C PRO A 286 -9.31 2.16 2.51
N SER A 287 -10.37 2.12 3.31
CA SER A 287 -11.67 1.51 2.95
C SER A 287 -12.79 2.52 3.14
N SER A 288 -13.97 2.22 2.58
CA SER A 288 -15.17 3.04 2.72
C SER A 288 -15.60 3.26 4.18
N GLY A 289 -15.20 2.36 5.10
CA GLY A 289 -15.49 2.44 6.54
C GLY A 289 -14.30 2.91 7.41
N GLY A 290 -13.16 3.29 6.82
CA GLY A 290 -11.94 3.66 7.55
C GLY A 290 -10.71 2.90 7.08
N GLU A 291 -9.59 3.01 7.79
CA GLU A 291 -8.39 2.23 7.47
C GLU A 291 -8.61 0.74 7.75
N ILE A 292 -8.27 -0.11 6.79
CA ILE A 292 -8.27 -1.57 6.96
C ILE A 292 -6.86 -2.12 7.12
N GLU A 293 -6.78 -3.17 7.93
CA GLU A 293 -5.56 -3.91 8.16
C GLU A 293 -5.50 -5.15 7.26
N MET A 294 -4.35 -5.38 6.66
CA MET A 294 -4.03 -6.54 5.83
C MET A 294 -2.79 -7.22 6.43
N PRO A 295 -2.97 -8.10 7.43
CA PRO A 295 -1.85 -8.76 8.08
C PRO A 295 -1.14 -9.70 7.08
N GLY A 296 0.19 -9.59 7.00
CA GLY A 296 1.04 -10.54 6.28
C GLY A 296 1.29 -11.80 7.11
N GLU A 297 2.16 -12.68 6.62
CA GLU A 297 2.59 -13.85 7.40
C GLU A 297 3.39 -13.43 8.65
N ILE A 298 3.27 -14.21 9.72
CA ILE A 298 4.13 -14.06 10.90
C ILE A 298 5.43 -14.81 10.64
N TRP A 299 6.55 -14.11 10.76
CA TRP A 299 7.90 -14.66 10.61
C TRP A 299 8.63 -14.71 11.93
N CYS A 300 9.58 -15.64 12.07
CA CYS A 300 10.39 -15.76 13.28
C CYS A 300 11.87 -16.05 12.98
N PHE A 301 12.72 -15.64 13.92
CA PHE A 301 14.16 -15.91 13.90
C PHE A 301 14.73 -15.92 15.32
N THR A 302 15.88 -16.58 15.50
CA THR A 302 16.64 -16.56 16.76
C THR A 302 17.95 -15.85 16.55
N ILE A 303 18.29 -14.91 17.44
CA ILE A 303 19.60 -14.25 17.41
C ILE A 303 20.61 -15.14 18.11
N THR A 304 21.64 -15.56 17.40
CA THR A 304 22.61 -16.52 17.89
C THR A 304 24.01 -15.97 17.84
N GLN A 305 24.80 -16.35 18.83
CA GLN A 305 26.21 -16.01 18.85
C GLN A 305 26.95 -16.85 17.81
N PRO A 306 27.70 -16.22 16.88
CA PRO A 306 28.58 -16.94 15.99
C PRO A 306 29.55 -17.82 16.76
N THR A 307 29.67 -19.08 16.36
CA THR A 307 30.74 -19.98 16.80
C THR A 307 31.54 -20.46 15.60
N ALA A 308 32.80 -20.79 15.85
CA ALA A 308 33.71 -21.27 14.81
C ALA A 308 33.14 -22.51 14.11
N GLY A 309 33.08 -22.46 12.78
CA GLY A 309 32.60 -23.58 11.95
C GLY A 309 31.13 -23.52 11.54
N MET A 310 30.35 -22.50 11.96
CA MET A 310 28.99 -22.31 11.45
C MET A 310 29.02 -21.79 9.99
N SER A 311 28.66 -22.67 9.04
CA SER A 311 28.66 -22.39 7.60
C SER A 311 27.82 -21.15 7.22
N GLY A 312 26.63 -21.01 7.80
CA GLY A 312 25.74 -19.87 7.55
C GLY A 312 26.34 -18.54 8.01
N PHE A 313 27.00 -18.52 9.17
CA PHE A 313 27.67 -17.32 9.67
C PHE A 313 28.84 -16.90 8.78
N ASN A 314 29.69 -17.85 8.36
CA ASN A 314 30.82 -17.55 7.48
C ASN A 314 30.35 -16.93 6.17
N SER A 315 29.30 -17.50 5.55
CA SER A 315 28.75 -16.93 4.31
C SER A 315 28.20 -15.51 4.48
N ALA A 316 27.44 -15.25 5.55
CA ALA A 316 26.88 -13.93 5.83
C ALA A 316 27.97 -12.89 6.09
N LEU A 317 28.99 -13.25 6.88
CA LEU A 317 30.13 -12.40 7.17
C LEU A 317 30.94 -12.08 5.90
N MET A 318 31.24 -13.08 5.07
CA MET A 318 32.00 -12.90 3.83
C MET A 318 31.25 -11.98 2.86
N ASN A 319 29.93 -12.14 2.72
CA ASN A 319 29.09 -11.26 1.89
C ASN A 319 29.14 -9.81 2.40
N GLN A 320 29.02 -9.61 3.71
CA GLN A 320 29.01 -8.26 4.27
C GLN A 320 30.38 -7.58 4.17
N LEU A 321 31.47 -8.31 4.39
CA LEU A 321 32.83 -7.81 4.18
C LEU A 321 33.07 -7.46 2.71
N SER A 322 32.60 -8.30 1.79
CA SER A 322 32.67 -8.01 0.34
C SER A 322 31.92 -6.74 -0.03
N MET A 323 30.74 -6.50 0.54
CA MET A 323 29.98 -5.26 0.29
C MET A 323 30.69 -4.01 0.82
N LEU A 324 31.35 -4.12 1.97
CA LEU A 324 32.00 -2.98 2.63
C LEU A 324 33.37 -2.64 2.03
N LEU A 325 34.12 -3.64 1.60
CA LEU A 325 35.52 -3.50 1.18
C LEU A 325 35.72 -3.68 -0.33
N GLY A 326 34.73 -4.23 -1.05
CA GLY A 326 34.77 -4.40 -2.51
C GLY A 326 36.01 -5.14 -3.01
N ASP A 327 36.69 -4.55 -3.99
CA ASP A 327 37.87 -5.11 -4.64
C ASP A 327 39.04 -5.37 -3.67
N GLN A 328 39.13 -4.61 -2.58
CA GLN A 328 40.16 -4.84 -1.56
C GLN A 328 39.95 -6.20 -0.88
N PHE A 329 38.70 -6.57 -0.60
CA PHE A 329 38.40 -7.87 -0.03
C PHE A 329 38.67 -9.00 -1.02
N ALA A 330 38.30 -8.83 -2.28
CA ALA A 330 38.59 -9.80 -3.32
C ALA A 330 40.10 -10.06 -3.47
N SER A 331 40.93 -9.02 -3.45
CA SER A 331 42.40 -9.16 -3.56
C SER A 331 43.06 -9.81 -2.33
N LEU A 332 42.44 -9.70 -1.15
CA LEU A 332 42.91 -10.40 0.06
C LEU A 332 42.57 -11.90 0.03
N MET A 333 41.39 -12.27 -0.48
CA MET A 333 40.82 -13.60 -0.34
C MET A 333 41.04 -14.54 -1.55
N THR A 334 41.45 -14.02 -2.71
CA THR A 334 41.58 -14.80 -3.96
C THR A 334 43.02 -14.87 -4.46
N GLY A 335 43.32 -15.87 -5.29
CA GLY A 335 44.63 -16.04 -5.93
C GLY A 335 45.78 -16.24 -4.92
N SER A 336 46.82 -15.42 -5.04
CA SER A 336 47.96 -15.34 -4.12
C SER A 336 47.80 -14.29 -3.02
N GLY A 337 46.56 -13.87 -2.74
CA GLY A 337 46.24 -12.97 -1.64
C GLY A 337 46.62 -13.56 -0.27
N PRO A 338 46.97 -12.71 0.71
CA PRO A 338 47.48 -13.17 2.02
C PRO A 338 46.47 -13.98 2.84
N LEU A 339 45.17 -13.90 2.52
CA LEU A 339 44.10 -14.65 3.19
C LEU A 339 43.50 -15.73 2.29
N ALA A 340 44.13 -16.04 1.14
CA ALA A 340 43.64 -17.06 0.23
C ALA A 340 43.56 -18.44 0.93
N GLY A 341 42.38 -19.06 0.89
CA GLY A 341 42.12 -20.35 1.52
C GLY A 341 41.81 -20.32 3.02
N TYR A 342 41.94 -19.16 3.68
CA TYR A 342 41.52 -18.99 5.07
C TYR A 342 40.00 -18.80 5.18
N GLN A 343 39.42 -19.31 6.26
CA GLN A 343 38.01 -19.16 6.58
C GLN A 343 37.87 -18.42 7.91
N PRO A 344 36.87 -17.53 8.06
CA PRO A 344 36.61 -16.88 9.32
C PRO A 344 36.31 -17.91 10.42
N THR A 345 36.85 -17.67 11.60
CA THR A 345 36.59 -18.47 12.80
C THR A 345 35.43 -17.92 13.63
N GLY A 346 34.87 -16.76 13.26
CA GLY A 346 33.88 -16.05 14.06
C GLY A 346 34.39 -15.40 15.33
N VAL A 347 35.71 -15.48 15.57
CA VAL A 347 36.39 -14.73 16.62
C VAL A 347 37.00 -13.50 16.00
N PHE A 348 36.53 -12.32 16.42
CA PHE A 348 37.07 -11.06 15.94
C PHE A 348 37.93 -10.43 17.01
N ARG A 349 39.10 -9.93 16.63
CA ARG A 349 39.96 -9.15 17.51
C ARG A 349 40.39 -7.87 16.81
N VAL A 350 40.26 -6.74 17.49
CA VAL A 350 40.77 -5.44 17.05
C VAL A 350 41.71 -4.94 18.15
N ASN A 351 42.98 -4.68 17.80
CA ASN A 351 44.03 -4.31 18.76
C ASN A 351 44.15 -5.27 19.95
N GLY A 352 44.02 -6.57 19.72
CA GLY A 352 44.11 -7.61 20.75
C GLY A 352 42.83 -7.80 21.60
N HIS A 353 41.83 -6.93 21.47
CA HIS A 353 40.56 -7.04 22.19
C HIS A 353 39.52 -7.80 21.38
N SER A 354 38.77 -8.70 22.02
CA SER A 354 37.65 -9.41 21.40
C SER A 354 36.54 -8.45 20.99
N TYR A 355 36.08 -8.56 19.76
CA TYR A 355 34.97 -7.80 19.19
C TYR A 355 33.79 -8.75 18.89
N SER A 356 32.57 -8.27 19.09
CA SER A 356 31.38 -8.91 18.53
C SER A 356 31.28 -8.62 17.02
N LEU A 357 30.46 -9.39 16.30
CA LEU A 357 30.14 -9.09 14.90
C LEU A 357 29.60 -7.67 14.75
N ASP A 358 28.68 -7.26 15.63
CA ASP A 358 28.04 -5.94 15.55
C ASP A 358 29.05 -4.80 15.76
N GLN A 359 30.00 -4.98 16.70
CA GLN A 359 31.11 -4.04 16.92
C GLN A 359 32.05 -3.97 15.71
N LEU A 360 32.34 -5.11 15.09
CA LEU A 360 33.15 -5.15 13.87
C LEU A 360 32.45 -4.46 12.71
N LEU A 361 31.15 -4.71 12.49
CA LEU A 361 30.36 -4.08 11.45
C LEU A 361 30.28 -2.56 11.63
N ALA A 362 30.08 -2.10 12.87
CA ALA A 362 30.10 -0.68 13.20
C ALA A 362 31.46 -0.03 12.90
N LEU A 363 32.55 -0.71 13.26
CA LEU A 363 33.92 -0.25 12.97
C LEU A 363 34.19 -0.18 11.46
N LEU A 364 33.79 -1.19 10.69
CA LEU A 364 33.96 -1.21 9.24
C LEU A 364 33.16 -0.11 8.55
N ALA A 365 31.93 0.16 9.01
CA ALA A 365 31.15 1.27 8.52
C ALA A 365 31.83 2.63 8.80
N ALA A 366 32.47 2.78 9.97
CA ALA A 366 33.23 3.98 10.33
C ALA A 366 34.52 4.14 9.50
N LEU A 367 35.24 3.05 9.25
CA LEU A 367 36.38 3.02 8.32
C LEU A 367 35.99 3.48 6.91
N ASN A 368 34.86 2.99 6.39
CA ASN A 368 34.38 3.38 5.05
C ASN A 368 33.95 4.86 4.98
N ARG A 369 33.54 5.47 6.09
CA ARG A 369 33.28 6.91 6.20
C ARG A 369 34.54 7.76 6.37
N GLY A 370 35.72 7.13 6.45
CA GLY A 370 37.01 7.82 6.67
C GLY A 370 37.23 8.28 8.11
N GLU A 371 36.43 7.82 9.07
CA GLU A 371 36.58 8.18 10.49
C GLU A 371 37.80 7.51 11.14
N TYR A 372 38.26 6.40 10.55
CA TYR A 372 39.43 5.65 10.99
C TYR A 372 40.34 5.33 9.80
N VAL A 373 41.64 5.13 10.06
CA VAL A 373 42.64 4.71 9.06
C VAL A 373 43.34 3.45 9.57
N VAL A 374 43.51 2.44 8.72
CA VAL A 374 44.24 1.21 9.05
C VAL A 374 45.74 1.51 9.04
N THR A 375 46.40 1.40 10.20
CA THR A 375 47.84 1.72 10.36
C THR A 375 48.76 0.50 10.26
N GLY A 376 48.21 -0.71 10.19
CA GLY A 376 48.97 -1.96 10.01
C GLY A 376 48.07 -3.20 9.99
N THR A 377 48.56 -4.29 9.42
CA THR A 377 47.92 -5.61 9.46
C THR A 377 48.90 -6.65 10.00
N MET A 378 48.41 -7.60 10.79
CA MET A 378 49.20 -8.69 11.35
C MET A 378 48.37 -9.97 11.29
N CYS A 379 48.90 -11.00 10.63
CA CYS A 379 48.30 -12.33 10.63
C CYS A 379 48.91 -13.13 11.79
N GLN A 380 48.05 -13.74 12.62
CA GLN A 380 48.44 -14.76 13.60
C GLN A 380 47.78 -16.08 13.26
#